data_AF-H8MXE3-F1
#
_entry.id   AF-H8MXE3-F1
#
_cell.length_a   1.000
_cell.length_b   1.000
_cell.length_c   1.000
_cell.angle_alpha   90.00
_cell.angle_beta   90.00
_cell.angle_gamma   90.00
#
_symmetry.space_group_name_H-M   'P 1'
#
loop_
_entity.id
_entity.type
_entity.pdbx_description
1 polymer ?
#
loop_
_entity_poly.entity_id
_entity_poly.type
_entity_poly.pdbx_seq_one_letter_code
_entity_poly.pdbx_strand_id
1 'polypeptide(L)'
;MRPFPTHDSRPPAPAPKAPPRTLALLDALEQQVGAELGSLKEGVQPLLDSVREGLVALDPPGDGMLPSPQEQEKLRARLTSTLEEAEDVLEALQLAVKPGGRSGG
;
A
#
# COMPACT_ATOMS: atom_id res chain seq x y z
N MET A 1 11.25 19.61 -58.24
CA MET A 1 11.86 19.15 -56.98
C MET A 1 10.91 19.49 -55.84
N ARG A 2 10.39 18.51 -55.10
CA ARG A 2 9.59 18.74 -53.89
C ARG A 2 10.46 18.41 -52.67
N PRO A 3 10.51 19.25 -51.62
CA PRO A 3 11.27 18.92 -50.42
C PRO A 3 10.53 17.85 -49.60
N PHE A 4 11.28 16.90 -49.03
CA PHE A 4 10.78 15.91 -48.10
C PHE A 4 10.55 16.53 -46.72
N PRO A 5 9.46 16.19 -45.99
CA PRO A 5 9.30 16.62 -44.61
C PRO A 5 10.24 15.84 -43.69
N THR A 6 11.04 16.57 -42.92
CA THR A 6 11.89 16.03 -41.86
C THR A 6 10.99 15.54 -40.73
N HIS A 7 10.92 14.22 -40.52
CA HIS A 7 10.30 13.68 -39.31
C HIS A 7 11.15 14.10 -38.10
N ASP A 8 10.57 14.93 -37.24
CA ASP A 8 11.08 15.22 -35.91
C ASP A 8 11.02 13.94 -35.07
N SER A 9 12.10 13.17 -35.03
CA SER A 9 12.27 12.00 -34.17
C SER A 9 12.61 12.44 -32.74
N ARG A 10 11.75 13.22 -32.10
CA ARG A 10 11.86 13.42 -30.65
C ARG A 10 11.31 12.16 -29.96
N PRO A 11 12.11 11.44 -29.16
CA PRO A 11 11.56 10.32 -28.40
C PRO A 11 10.44 10.83 -27.50
N PRO A 12 9.32 10.11 -27.37
CA PRO A 12 8.30 10.45 -26.40
C PRO A 12 8.97 10.49 -25.03
N ALA A 13 8.74 11.57 -24.27
CA ALA A 13 9.17 11.64 -22.88
C ALA A 13 8.71 10.36 -22.15
N PRO A 14 9.55 9.76 -21.29
CA PRO A 14 9.13 8.59 -20.53
C PRO A 14 7.85 8.97 -19.76
N ALA A 15 6.77 8.23 -20.01
CA ALA A 15 5.55 8.38 -19.24
C ALA A 15 5.90 8.29 -17.74
N PRO A 16 5.24 9.05 -16.86
CA PRO A 16 5.46 8.90 -15.43
C PRO A 16 5.25 7.42 -15.10
N LYS A 17 6.29 6.77 -14.56
CA LYS A 17 6.23 5.36 -14.14
C LYS A 17 5.06 5.30 -13.15
N ALA A 18 3.94 4.71 -13.58
CA ALA A 18 2.77 4.56 -12.73
C ALA A 18 3.22 3.86 -11.43
N PRO A 19 2.70 4.27 -10.26
CA PRO A 19 3.07 3.60 -9.02
C PRO A 19 2.77 2.11 -9.19
N PRO A 20 3.62 1.25 -8.62
CA PRO A 20 3.41 -0.18 -8.70
C PRO A 20 2.00 -0.51 -8.17
N ARG A 21 1.34 -1.43 -8.89
CA ARG A 21 -0.09 -1.74 -8.70
C ARG A 21 -0.44 -2.05 -7.24
N THR A 22 0.53 -2.61 -6.50
CA THR A 22 0.42 -2.96 -5.08
C THR A 22 0.34 -1.75 -4.17
N LEU A 23 1.10 -0.67 -4.45
CA LEU A 23 1.00 0.58 -3.69
C LEU A 23 -0.33 1.29 -3.95
N ALA A 24 -0.83 1.24 -5.18
CA ALA A 24 -2.15 1.79 -5.50
C ALA A 24 -3.29 1.06 -4.76
N LEU A 25 -3.17 -0.26 -4.56
CA LEU A 25 -4.11 -1.04 -3.75
C LEU A 25 -4.00 -0.68 -2.26
N LEU A 26 -2.79 -0.44 -1.75
CA LEU A 26 -2.58 0.01 -0.38
C LEU A 26 -3.17 1.41 -0.15
N ASP A 27 -2.98 2.36 -1.07
CA ASP A 27 -3.59 3.69 -0.99
C ASP A 27 -5.12 3.60 -0.91
N ALA A 28 -5.73 2.69 -1.68
CA ALA A 28 -7.17 2.44 -1.62
C ALA A 28 -7.60 1.84 -0.28
N LEU A 29 -6.83 0.90 0.27
CA LEU A 29 -7.06 0.33 1.60
C LEU A 29 -6.95 1.40 2.70
N GLU A 30 -5.91 2.22 2.70
CA GLU A 30 -5.72 3.31 3.66
C GLU A 30 -6.90 4.29 3.63
N GLN A 31 -7.40 4.63 2.44
CA GLN A 31 -8.58 5.49 2.31
C GLN A 31 -9.85 4.83 2.83
N GLN A 32 -10.07 3.55 2.53
CA GLN A 32 -11.23 2.81 3.00
C GLN A 32 -11.21 2.64 4.52
N VAL A 33 -10.07 2.25 5.10
CA VAL A 33 -9.88 2.18 6.55
C VAL A 33 -10.11 3.53 7.20
N GLY A 34 -9.59 4.62 6.61
CA GLY A 34 -9.83 5.97 7.09
C GLY A 34 -11.30 6.40 7.06
N ALA A 35 -12.05 6.00 6.03
CA ALA A 35 -13.48 6.30 5.90
C ALA A 35 -14.33 5.50 6.89
N GLU A 36 -14.03 4.21 7.10
CA GLU A 36 -14.80 3.32 7.97
C GLU A 36 -14.51 3.54 9.45
N LEU A 37 -13.25 3.81 9.81
CA LEU A 37 -12.83 3.95 11.21
C LEU A 37 -12.86 5.38 11.74
N GLY A 38 -12.77 6.40 10.88
CA GLY A 38 -12.65 7.80 11.29
C GLY A 38 -11.48 7.99 12.27
N SER A 39 -11.79 8.44 13.49
CA SER A 39 -10.80 8.66 14.56
C SER A 39 -10.08 7.37 15.01
N LEU A 40 -10.70 6.20 14.83
CA LEU A 40 -10.11 4.92 15.22
C LEU A 40 -8.97 4.47 14.28
N LYS A 41 -8.78 5.16 13.14
CA LYS A 41 -7.68 4.83 12.22
C LYS A 41 -6.32 4.97 12.88
N GLU A 42 -6.19 5.79 13.91
CA GLU A 42 -4.91 5.99 14.63
C GLU A 42 -4.35 4.68 15.20
N GLY A 43 -5.21 3.72 15.52
CA GLY A 43 -4.80 2.38 15.98
C GLY A 43 -4.24 1.47 14.87
N VAL A 44 -4.60 1.72 13.61
CA VAL A 44 -4.24 0.87 12.45
C VAL A 44 -3.20 1.54 11.54
N GLN A 45 -3.10 2.87 11.58
CA GLN A 45 -2.14 3.66 10.82
C GLN A 45 -0.68 3.16 10.92
N PRO A 46 -0.11 2.85 12.11
CA PRO A 46 1.27 2.36 12.18
C PRO A 46 1.48 0.99 11.49
N LEU A 47 0.44 0.16 11.42
CA LEU A 47 0.47 -1.12 10.72
C LEU A 47 0.43 -0.92 9.20
N LEU A 48 -0.44 -0.01 8.73
CA LEU A 48 -0.51 0.36 7.31
C LEU A 48 0.80 1.01 6.82
N ASP A 49 1.40 1.88 7.63
CA ASP A 49 2.69 2.52 7.33
C ASP A 49 3.79 1.44 7.20
N SER A 50 3.80 0.45 8.10
CA SER A 50 4.73 -0.69 8.04
C SER A 50 4.52 -1.55 6.77
N VAL A 51 3.26 -1.76 6.36
CA VAL A 51 2.93 -2.45 5.11
C VAL A 51 3.43 -1.67 3.90
N ARG A 52 3.26 -0.34 3.90
CA ARG A 52 3.77 0.56 2.85
C ARG A 52 5.28 0.43 2.69
N GLU A 53 6.02 0.51 3.79
CA GLU A 53 7.48 0.40 3.77
C GLU A 53 7.94 -0.95 3.21
N GLY A 54 7.32 -2.05 3.64
CA GLY A 54 7.66 -3.38 3.15
C GLY A 54 7.34 -3.56 1.65
N LEU A 55 6.23 -2.99 1.17
CA LEU A 55 5.90 -3.02 -0.26
C LEU A 55 6.86 -2.18 -1.10
N VAL A 56 7.27 -1.00 -0.62
CA VAL A 56 8.30 -0.18 -1.29
C VAL A 56 9.64 -0.92 -1.31
N ALA A 57 9.99 -1.67 -0.27
CA ALA A 57 11.20 -2.47 -0.26
C ALA A 57 11.15 -3.65 -1.25
N LEU A 58 9.97 -4.27 -1.42
CA LEU A 58 9.75 -5.35 -2.37
C LEU A 58 9.65 -4.89 -3.83
N ASP A 59 9.21 -3.66 -4.06
CA ASP A 59 9.05 -3.07 -5.38
C ASP A 59 9.45 -1.58 -5.36
N PRO A 60 10.77 -1.30 -5.29
CA PRO A 60 11.25 0.06 -5.13
C PRO A 60 10.96 0.89 -6.39
N PRO A 61 10.50 2.14 -6.23
CA PRO A 61 10.20 2.99 -7.37
C PRO A 61 11.49 3.32 -8.15
N GLY A 62 11.45 3.12 -9.47
CA GLY A 62 12.54 3.53 -10.36
C GLY A 62 13.58 2.44 -10.59
N ASP A 63 14.85 2.76 -10.33
CA ASP A 63 16.01 1.88 -10.54
C ASP A 63 16.58 1.38 -9.21
N GLY A 64 15.72 1.30 -8.18
CA GLY A 64 16.09 0.77 -6.87
C GLY A 64 16.52 -0.69 -6.98
N MET A 65 17.55 -1.07 -6.24
CA MET A 65 18.01 -2.44 -6.20
C MET A 65 16.98 -3.30 -5.46
N LEU A 66 16.46 -4.32 -6.13
CA LEU A 66 15.60 -5.31 -5.49
C LEU A 66 16.40 -6.08 -4.43
N PRO A 67 15.81 -6.33 -3.24
CA PRO A 67 16.44 -7.14 -2.21
C PRO A 67 16.69 -8.57 -2.72
N SER A 68 17.61 -9.27 -2.07
CA SER A 68 17.86 -10.69 -2.39
C SER A 68 16.59 -11.53 -2.21
N PRO A 69 16.47 -12.70 -2.87
CA PRO A 69 15.29 -13.56 -2.72
C PRO A 69 14.97 -13.91 -1.25
N GLN A 70 15.99 -14.10 -0.42
CA GLN A 70 15.81 -14.40 1.00
C GLN A 70 15.31 -13.19 1.81
N GLU A 71 15.76 -11.98 1.47
CA GLU A 71 15.23 -10.74 2.05
C GLU A 71 13.81 -10.46 1.59
N GLN A 72 13.50 -10.73 0.33
CA GLN A 72 12.14 -10.65 -0.19
C GLN A 72 11.20 -11.59 0.56
N GLU A 73 11.61 -12.83 0.82
CA GLU A 73 10.81 -13.79 1.59
C GLU A 73 10.59 -13.30 3.02
N LYS A 74 11.62 -12.78 3.69
CA LYS A 74 11.48 -12.15 5.02
C LYS A 74 10.54 -10.96 5.01
N LEU A 75 10.64 -10.09 4.00
CA LEU A 75 9.76 -8.93 3.84
C LEU A 75 8.32 -9.38 3.62
N ARG A 76 8.08 -10.39 2.76
CA ARG A 76 6.75 -10.97 2.55
C ARG A 76 6.18 -11.58 3.82
N ALA A 77 6.97 -12.37 4.55
CA ALA A 77 6.55 -12.95 5.82
C ALA A 77 6.19 -11.89 6.86
N ARG A 78 7.01 -10.82 6.95
CA ARG A 78 6.73 -9.67 7.81
C ARG A 78 5.44 -8.96 7.41
N LEU A 79 5.24 -8.71 6.11
CA LEU A 79 4.02 -8.08 5.59
C LEU A 79 2.78 -8.90 5.92
N THR A 80 2.83 -10.23 5.74
CA THR A 80 1.73 -11.12 6.13
C THR A 80 1.41 -10.98 7.61
N SER A 81 2.42 -11.07 8.49
CA SER A 81 2.22 -10.92 9.93
C SER A 81 1.65 -9.56 10.32
N THR A 82 2.07 -8.47 9.67
CA THR A 82 1.52 -7.13 9.92
C THR A 82 0.07 -6.99 9.45
N LEU A 83 -0.31 -7.65 8.36
CA LEU A 83 -1.70 -7.68 7.88
C LEU A 83 -2.60 -8.47 8.83
N GLU A 84 -2.12 -9.60 9.36
CA GLU A 84 -2.83 -10.38 10.38
C GLU A 84 -3.05 -9.54 11.66
N GLU A 85 -2.02 -8.82 12.12
CA GLU A 85 -2.16 -7.91 13.28
C GLU A 85 -3.15 -6.77 12.99
N ALA A 86 -3.16 -6.24 11.75
CA ALA A 86 -4.12 -5.22 11.36
C ALA A 86 -5.56 -5.75 11.38
N GLU A 87 -5.77 -7.01 10.96
CA GLU A 87 -7.07 -7.68 11.07
C GLU A 87 -7.52 -7.81 12.53
N ASP A 88 -6.64 -8.29 13.42
CA ASP A 88 -6.92 -8.41 14.86
C ASP A 88 -7.30 -7.06 15.49
N VAL A 89 -6.57 -5.99 15.16
CA VAL A 89 -6.88 -4.64 15.65
C VAL A 89 -8.22 -4.16 15.08
N LEU A 90 -8.48 -4.37 13.79
CA LEU A 90 -9.76 -4.03 13.17
C LEU A 90 -10.93 -4.77 13.81
N GLU A 91 -10.76 -6.05 14.17
CA GLU A 91 -11.75 -6.82 14.90
C GLU A 91 -11.99 -6.25 16.30
N ALA A 92 -10.93 -5.94 17.05
CA ALA A 92 -11.02 -5.34 18.38
C ALA A 92 -11.72 -3.98 18.35
N LEU A 93 -11.42 -3.15 17.34
CA LEU A 93 -12.09 -1.85 17.13
C LEU A 93 -13.57 -2.03 16.78
N GLN A 94 -13.92 -2.99 15.93
CA GLN A 94 -15.32 -3.30 15.60
C GLN A 94 -16.11 -3.80 16.83
N LEU A 95 -15.49 -4.63 17.67
CA LEU A 95 -16.07 -5.07 18.93
C LEU A 95 -16.31 -3.89 19.89
N ALA A 96 -15.39 -2.93 19.96
CA ALA A 96 -15.51 -1.75 20.79
C ALA A 96 -16.59 -0.76 20.29
N VAL A 97 -16.82 -0.70 18.98
CA VAL A 97 -17.83 0.18 18.36
C VAL A 97 -19.25 -0.38 18.46
N LYS A 98 -19.43 -1.69 18.66
CA LYS A 98 -20.76 -2.30 18.76
C LYS A 98 -21.56 -1.71 19.94
N PRO A 99 -22.64 -0.94 19.71
CA PRO A 99 -23.49 -0.42 20.77
C PRO A 99 -24.36 -1.57 21.29
N GLY A 100 -23.83 -2.41 22.18
CA GLY A 100 -24.56 -3.60 22.62
C GLY A 100 -23.92 -4.48 23.69
N GLY A 101 -22.67 -4.24 24.09
CA GLY A 101 -22.03 -4.94 25.21
C GLY A 101 -22.55 -4.52 26.60
N ARG A 102 -23.86 -4.27 26.73
CA ARG A 102 -24.54 -4.22 28.04
C ARG A 102 -25.46 -5.44 28.14
N SER A 103 -24.85 -6.59 28.33
CA SER A 103 -25.46 -7.75 28.97
C SER A 103 -24.60 -7.95 30.22
N GLY A 104 -25.00 -7.67 31.45
CA GLY A 104 -26.32 -7.79 32.07
C GLY A 104 -26.12 -8.70 33.28
N GLY A 105 -26.40 -8.20 34.50
CA GLY A 105 -26.37 -9.00 35.74
C GLY A 105 -25.10 -8.86 36.55
#